data_AF-G9P2U5-F1
#
_entry.id   AF-G9P2U5-F1
#
_cell.length_a   1.000
_cell.length_b   1.000
_cell.length_c   1.000
_cell.angle_alpha   90.00
_cell.angle_beta   90.00
_cell.angle_gamma   90.00
#
_symmetry.space_group_name_H-M   'P 1'
#
loop_
_entity.id
_entity.type
_entity.pdbx_description
1 polymer ?
#
loop_
_entity_poly.entity_id
_entity_poly.type
_entity_poly.pdbx_seq_one_letter_code
_entity_poly.pdbx_strand_id
1 'polypeptide(L)'
;MSMHDVFPHFLETVQAFGLRTKDGDNTWSNFHFRKLMLEEGHQICYTVRFVELNHRDIGDPWSPRQMGVYQRFHAPTQRTVWVMIKPPQRLRDIFEEKISAIHGYKPLANAQFLLFHLAILSFSLVNWGEYVAAQRKNLEKYEGTSFFSDVDCHDVNDYKLGFEDRQNLQRFRRKLIKATAIIDAAILLGEKMKGFMERVAPAGLDITIQETIGLELEDYLSEANYHRECLIGLQQRAVDTATLLLDILQRRQGNTSLRSAVANEAAVRTMMNIAVMGEMEHEVEKKTAVNIRALTFVATLYLPASLLAGIFSSQLLIDNKEGTMAVSPELWKFIVVLIPMIAVTLALVLAFQSIWARDKHMNRLDEGREEAGVLAGA
;
A
#
# COMPACT_ATOMS: atom_id res chain seq x y z
N MET A 1 26.29 34.46 -10.66
CA MET A 1 25.21 34.57 -11.66
C MET A 1 25.26 35.86 -12.49
N SER A 2 25.87 36.96 -12.00
CA SER A 2 26.07 38.18 -12.81
C SER A 2 27.07 38.04 -13.96
N MET A 3 27.96 37.05 -13.92
CA MET A 3 29.06 36.90 -14.89
C MET A 3 28.65 36.30 -16.26
N HIS A 4 27.46 35.70 -16.36
CA HIS A 4 26.97 35.02 -17.58
C HIS A 4 25.58 35.47 -18.04
N ASP A 5 25.01 36.48 -17.37
CA ASP A 5 23.70 37.07 -17.68
C ASP A 5 22.62 36.01 -17.93
N VAL A 6 22.50 35.10 -16.95
CA VAL A 6 21.63 33.92 -16.99
C VAL A 6 20.20 34.35 -16.70
N PHE A 7 19.24 33.94 -17.52
CA PHE A 7 17.84 34.33 -17.32
C PHE A 7 17.25 33.87 -15.98
N PRO A 8 16.35 34.65 -15.36
CA PRO A 8 15.86 34.41 -14.00
C PRO A 8 15.27 33.02 -13.73
N HIS A 9 14.62 32.39 -14.72
CA HIS A 9 13.98 31.08 -14.53
C HIS A 9 14.99 29.94 -14.30
N PHE A 10 16.26 30.12 -14.67
CA PHE A 10 17.28 29.12 -14.32
C PHE A 10 17.50 29.04 -12.80
N LEU A 11 17.20 30.11 -12.06
CA LEU A 11 17.25 30.07 -10.60
C LEU A 11 16.26 29.05 -10.03
N GLU A 12 15.10 28.86 -10.66
CA GLU A 12 14.12 27.82 -10.27
C GLU A 12 14.70 26.42 -10.51
N THR A 13 15.41 26.22 -11.63
CA THR A 13 16.16 24.98 -11.87
C THR A 13 17.22 24.75 -10.78
N VAL A 14 17.97 25.77 -10.38
CA VAL A 14 19.00 25.67 -9.32
C VAL A 14 18.38 25.38 -7.96
N GLN A 15 17.29 26.05 -7.61
CA GLN A 15 16.58 25.86 -6.34
C GLN A 15 16.07 24.43 -6.16
N ALA A 16 15.77 23.72 -7.27
CA ALA A 16 15.40 22.30 -7.22
C ALA A 16 16.52 21.38 -6.68
N PHE A 17 17.77 21.85 -6.58
CA PHE A 17 18.92 21.11 -6.07
C PHE A 17 19.34 21.49 -4.64
N GLY A 18 18.58 22.35 -3.96
CA GLY A 18 18.82 22.72 -2.56
C GLY A 18 18.75 21.53 -1.59
N LEU A 19 19.22 21.73 -0.36
CA LEU A 19 19.12 20.74 0.72
C LEU A 19 17.66 20.37 0.97
N ARG A 20 17.31 19.12 0.64
CA ARG A 20 15.99 18.55 0.91
C ARG A 20 16.13 17.51 2.03
N THR A 21 15.39 17.70 3.12
CA THR A 21 15.35 16.75 4.24
C THR A 21 14.45 15.55 3.97
N LYS A 22 13.57 15.65 2.95
CA LYS A 22 12.73 14.57 2.41
C LYS A 22 12.61 14.73 0.90
N ASP A 23 12.62 13.61 0.17
CA ASP A 23 12.26 13.60 -1.25
C ASP A 23 10.78 13.97 -1.37
N GLY A 24 10.50 15.23 -1.69
CA GLY A 24 9.15 15.71 -1.91
C GLY A 24 8.52 14.99 -3.10
N ASP A 25 7.21 14.74 -3.04
CA ASP A 25 6.45 14.11 -4.12
C ASP A 25 6.32 15.00 -5.38
N ASN A 26 6.90 16.21 -5.34
CA ASN A 26 6.86 17.15 -6.43
C ASN A 26 7.80 16.71 -7.56
N THR A 27 7.25 16.03 -8.57
CA THR A 27 7.92 15.64 -9.82
C THR A 27 7.94 16.76 -10.86
N TRP A 28 7.78 18.03 -10.44
CA TRP A 28 7.89 19.20 -11.29
C TRP A 28 9.11 19.14 -12.23
N SER A 29 8.87 19.19 -13.55
CA SER A 29 9.90 19.42 -14.57
C SER A 29 9.86 20.90 -14.96
N ASN A 30 10.87 21.64 -14.48
CA ASN A 30 11.11 22.98 -15.00
C ASN A 30 11.44 22.85 -16.50
N PHE A 31 10.77 23.64 -17.34
CA PHE A 31 11.16 23.87 -18.73
C PHE A 31 10.82 25.30 -19.06
N HIS A 32 11.84 26.08 -19.40
CA HIS A 32 11.69 27.46 -19.83
C HIS A 32 12.53 27.69 -21.07
N PHE A 33 11.95 28.39 -22.03
CA PHE A 33 12.59 28.80 -23.27
C PHE A 33 12.34 30.29 -23.49
N ARG A 34 13.37 31.01 -23.94
CA ARG A 34 13.31 32.43 -24.28
C ARG A 34 14.11 32.67 -25.55
N LYS A 35 13.49 33.31 -26.55
CA LYS A 35 14.18 33.89 -27.70
C LYS A 35 14.71 35.28 -27.33
N LEU A 36 15.98 35.54 -27.64
CA LEU A 36 16.64 36.82 -27.40
C LEU A 36 16.54 37.65 -28.68
N MET A 37 15.58 38.58 -28.73
CA MET A 37 15.29 39.37 -29.94
C MET A 37 16.39 40.37 -30.27
N LEU A 38 17.00 41.00 -29.25
CA LEU A 38 18.03 42.03 -29.42
C LEU A 38 19.44 41.46 -29.63
N GLU A 39 19.72 40.26 -29.11
CA GLU A 39 21.03 39.61 -29.18
C GLU A 39 21.09 38.50 -30.24
N GLU A 40 20.01 38.32 -31.01
CA GLU A 40 19.85 37.23 -31.99
C GLU A 40 20.27 35.87 -31.41
N GLY A 41 19.48 35.33 -30.50
CA GLY A 41 19.84 34.08 -29.83
C GLY A 41 18.68 33.41 -29.10
N HIS A 42 19.00 32.40 -28.31
CA HIS A 42 18.01 31.78 -27.43
C HIS A 42 18.63 31.25 -26.15
N GLN A 43 17.78 31.09 -25.15
CA GLN A 43 18.10 30.46 -23.88
C GLN A 43 17.06 29.41 -23.55
N ILE A 44 17.51 28.27 -23.04
CA ILE A 44 16.65 27.18 -22.59
C ILE A 44 17.19 26.64 -21.27
N CYS A 45 16.30 26.35 -20.32
CA CYS A 45 16.66 25.55 -19.16
C CYS A 45 15.57 24.53 -18.83
N TYR A 46 16.01 23.39 -18.31
CA TYR A 46 15.10 22.36 -17.85
C TYR A 46 15.72 21.45 -16.82
N THR A 47 14.87 20.71 -16.11
CA THR A 47 15.29 19.62 -15.23
C THR A 47 14.90 18.30 -15.85
N VAL A 48 15.86 17.39 -15.99
CA VAL A 48 15.63 16.01 -16.42
C VAL A 48 15.79 15.07 -15.24
N ARG A 49 14.92 14.08 -15.15
CA ARG A 49 14.96 13.03 -14.12
C ARG A 49 15.05 11.67 -14.78
N PHE A 50 15.79 10.77 -14.15
CA PHE A 50 16.08 9.45 -14.67
C PHE A 50 16.38 8.49 -13.51
N VAL A 51 16.41 7.19 -13.78
CA VAL A 51 16.71 6.16 -12.77
C VAL A 51 18.12 5.62 -12.99
N GLU A 52 18.84 5.37 -11.90
CA GLU A 52 20.16 4.75 -11.94
C GLU A 52 20.32 3.71 -10.83
N LEU A 53 21.15 2.71 -11.11
CA LEU A 53 21.66 1.79 -10.11
C LEU A 53 22.58 2.53 -9.15
N ASN A 54 22.33 2.39 -7.86
CA ASN A 54 23.11 3.05 -6.81
C ASN A 54 24.22 2.16 -6.23
N HIS A 55 24.37 0.93 -6.74
CA HIS A 55 25.40 -0.05 -6.35
C HIS A 55 25.53 -0.24 -4.84
N ARG A 56 24.44 -0.04 -4.08
CA ARG A 56 24.41 -0.28 -2.64
C ARG A 56 24.13 -1.75 -2.37
N ASP A 57 24.83 -2.31 -1.39
CA ASP A 57 24.64 -3.71 -0.96
C ASP A 57 23.29 -3.94 -0.26
N ILE A 58 22.71 -2.88 0.32
CA ILE A 58 21.50 -2.94 1.14
C ILE A 58 20.45 -1.96 0.62
N GLY A 59 19.23 -2.46 0.46
CA GLY A 59 18.06 -1.69 0.10
C GLY A 59 17.71 -1.75 -1.38
N ASP A 60 17.06 -0.71 -1.86
CA ASP A 60 16.63 -0.62 -3.26
C ASP A 60 17.83 -0.30 -4.16
N PRO A 61 18.20 -1.17 -5.11
CA PRO A 61 19.34 -0.93 -5.99
C PRO A 61 19.08 0.23 -6.95
N TRP A 62 17.81 0.60 -7.17
CA TRP A 62 17.43 1.69 -8.05
C TRP A 62 17.18 2.97 -7.28
N SER A 63 17.61 4.09 -7.84
CA SER A 63 17.33 5.40 -7.27
C SER A 63 17.02 6.43 -8.34
N PRO A 64 16.02 7.30 -8.11
CA PRO A 64 15.80 8.45 -8.96
C PRO A 64 16.97 9.43 -8.82
N ARG A 65 17.34 10.02 -9.95
CA ARG A 65 18.36 11.03 -10.12
C ARG A 65 17.76 12.20 -10.88
N GLN A 66 18.40 13.35 -10.76
CA GLN A 66 17.98 14.55 -11.48
C GLN A 66 19.21 15.35 -11.92
N MET A 67 19.11 15.99 -13.08
CA MET A 67 20.12 16.88 -13.65
C MET A 67 19.44 18.17 -14.12
N GLY A 68 20.09 19.30 -13.85
CA GLY A 68 19.64 20.61 -14.33
C GLY A 68 20.45 20.97 -15.57
N VAL A 69 19.78 21.46 -16.61
CA VAL A 69 20.40 21.84 -17.86
C VAL A 69 20.06 23.28 -18.16
N TYR A 70 21.06 24.06 -18.53
CA TYR A 70 20.92 25.38 -19.13
C TYR A 70 21.78 25.46 -20.37
N GLN A 71 21.22 26.07 -21.40
CA GLN A 71 21.90 26.37 -22.64
C GLN A 71 21.56 27.80 -23.06
N ARG A 72 22.57 28.52 -23.55
CA ARG A 72 22.44 29.82 -24.22
C ARG A 72 23.15 29.74 -25.56
N PHE A 73 22.43 30.04 -26.63
CA PHE A 73 22.98 30.21 -27.96
C PHE A 73 23.03 31.69 -28.35
N HIS A 74 24.15 32.09 -28.92
CA HIS A 74 24.36 33.42 -29.49
C HIS A 74 24.63 33.28 -31.00
N ALA A 75 23.67 33.68 -31.84
CA ALA A 75 23.74 33.48 -33.28
C ALA A 75 24.86 34.29 -33.97
N PRO A 76 25.13 35.56 -33.60
CA PRO A 76 26.18 36.34 -34.29
C PRO A 76 27.57 35.70 -34.17
N THR A 77 27.89 35.09 -33.03
CA THR A 77 29.18 34.41 -32.82
C THR A 77 29.12 32.91 -33.04
N GLN A 78 27.94 32.33 -33.30
CA GLN A 78 27.69 30.89 -33.33
C GLN A 78 28.26 30.15 -32.10
N ARG A 79 28.18 30.78 -30.92
CA ARG A 79 28.69 30.20 -29.68
C ARG A 79 27.55 29.72 -28.81
N THR A 80 27.73 28.56 -28.22
CA THR A 80 26.80 27.98 -27.26
C THR A 80 27.48 27.84 -25.90
N VAL A 81 26.82 28.32 -24.85
CA VAL A 81 27.24 28.14 -23.46
C VAL A 81 26.30 27.12 -22.81
N TRP A 82 26.88 26.12 -22.15
CA TRP A 82 26.16 25.09 -21.41
C TRP A 82 26.50 25.16 -19.93
N VAL A 83 25.48 25.06 -19.08
CA VAL A 83 25.65 24.87 -17.62
C VAL A 83 24.84 23.65 -17.21
N MET A 84 25.50 22.69 -16.58
CA MET A 84 24.87 21.46 -16.10
C MET A 84 25.05 21.33 -14.59
N ILE A 85 23.98 20.97 -13.90
CA ILE A 85 23.97 20.75 -12.46
C ILE A 85 23.87 19.26 -12.20
N LYS A 86 24.90 18.71 -11.54
CA LYS A 86 25.05 17.28 -11.25
C LYS A 86 24.92 16.37 -12.49
N PRO A 87 25.64 16.61 -13.59
CA PRO A 87 25.62 15.69 -14.72
C PRO A 87 26.20 14.32 -14.31
N PRO A 88 25.63 13.20 -14.78
CA PRO A 88 26.25 11.88 -14.64
C PRO A 88 27.58 11.77 -15.38
N GLN A 89 28.49 10.92 -14.92
CA GLN A 89 29.78 10.71 -15.60
C GLN A 89 29.57 10.15 -17.01
N ARG A 90 28.73 9.13 -17.16
CA ARG A 90 28.41 8.53 -18.46
C ARG A 90 27.94 9.55 -19.50
N LEU A 91 27.14 10.54 -19.08
CA LEU A 91 26.68 11.59 -19.97
C LEU A 91 27.82 12.52 -20.39
N ARG A 92 28.79 12.81 -19.50
CA ARG A 92 29.99 13.56 -19.87
C ARG A 92 30.79 12.84 -20.93
N ASP A 93 30.98 11.52 -20.77
CA ASP A 93 31.73 10.71 -21.73
C ASP A 93 31.05 10.72 -23.12
N ILE A 94 29.72 10.57 -23.16
CA ILE A 94 28.92 10.69 -24.40
C ILE A 94 29.08 12.07 -25.05
N PHE A 95 29.14 13.13 -24.25
CA PHE A 95 29.30 14.49 -24.74
C PHE A 95 30.70 14.70 -25.33
N GLU A 96 31.75 14.22 -24.67
CA GLU A 96 33.13 14.31 -25.18
C GLU A 96 33.30 13.56 -26.51
N GLU A 97 32.70 12.36 -26.61
CA GLU A 97 32.69 11.57 -27.85
C GLU A 97 31.94 12.31 -28.97
N LYS A 98 30.72 12.81 -28.70
CA LYS A 98 29.93 13.53 -29.71
C LYS A 98 30.60 14.85 -30.14
N ILE A 99 31.20 15.60 -29.21
CA ILE A 99 31.95 16.82 -29.54
C ILE A 99 33.10 16.48 -30.49
N SER A 100 33.83 15.40 -30.21
CA SER A 100 34.96 14.95 -31.03
C SER A 100 34.50 14.48 -32.42
N ALA A 101 33.38 13.76 -32.51
CA ALA A 101 32.83 13.25 -33.77
C ALA A 101 32.24 14.35 -34.66
N ILE A 102 31.66 15.40 -34.08
CA ILE A 102 31.00 16.50 -34.80
C ILE A 102 32.02 17.60 -35.19
N HIS A 103 33.22 17.58 -34.60
CA HIS A 103 34.26 18.58 -34.87
C HIS A 103 34.65 18.57 -36.36
N GLY A 104 34.27 19.64 -37.09
CA GLY A 104 34.57 19.79 -38.51
C GLY A 104 33.41 19.48 -39.48
N TYR A 105 32.27 18.95 -39.01
CA TYR A 105 31.11 18.71 -39.87
C TYR A 105 30.29 19.99 -40.10
N LYS A 106 30.58 20.69 -41.22
CA LYS A 106 29.97 21.99 -41.58
C LYS A 106 28.43 22.01 -41.60
N PRO A 107 27.71 20.98 -42.09
CA PRO A 107 26.24 21.01 -42.13
C PRO A 107 25.58 21.09 -40.74
N LEU A 108 26.27 20.65 -39.69
CA LEU A 108 25.75 20.69 -38.31
C LEU A 108 26.18 21.94 -37.56
N ALA A 109 27.09 22.77 -38.07
CA ALA A 109 27.77 23.83 -37.31
C ALA A 109 26.81 24.74 -36.52
N ASN A 110 25.63 25.04 -37.09
CA ASN A 110 24.66 25.95 -36.48
C ASN A 110 23.55 25.21 -35.70
N ALA A 111 23.54 23.87 -35.70
CA ALA A 111 22.50 23.02 -35.11
C ALA A 111 23.03 22.00 -34.10
N GLN A 112 24.35 21.99 -33.81
CA GLN A 112 24.99 21.01 -32.92
C GLN A 112 24.32 20.95 -31.53
N PHE A 113 23.82 22.09 -31.04
CA PHE A 113 23.15 22.15 -29.73
C PHE A 113 21.88 21.29 -29.67
N LEU A 114 21.19 21.07 -30.80
CA LEU A 114 19.99 20.21 -30.86
C LEU A 114 20.37 18.74 -30.59
N LEU A 115 21.49 18.27 -31.13
CA LEU A 115 21.99 16.91 -30.92
C LEU A 115 22.36 16.66 -29.45
N PHE A 116 22.89 17.65 -28.74
CA PHE A 116 23.16 17.54 -27.31
C PHE A 116 21.87 17.46 -26.47
N HIS A 117 20.83 18.21 -26.85
CA HIS A 117 19.53 18.08 -26.20
C HIS A 117 18.92 16.69 -26.43
N LEU A 118 18.99 16.14 -27.65
CA LEU A 118 18.56 14.77 -27.94
C LEU A 118 19.36 13.74 -27.14
N ALA A 119 20.68 13.89 -27.05
CA ALA A 119 21.53 13.00 -26.26
C ALA A 119 21.13 12.98 -24.78
N ILE A 120 20.74 14.14 -24.21
CA ILE A 120 20.23 14.23 -22.84
C ILE A 120 18.89 13.52 -22.68
N LEU A 121 17.98 13.69 -23.65
CA LEU A 121 16.67 13.01 -23.63
C LEU A 121 16.86 11.50 -23.73
N SER A 122 17.59 11.01 -24.74
CA SER A 122 17.91 9.59 -24.91
C SER A 122 18.54 9.00 -23.64
N PHE A 123 19.55 9.68 -23.07
CA PHE A 123 20.18 9.26 -21.82
C PHE A 123 19.18 9.07 -20.67
N SER A 124 18.13 9.90 -20.59
CA SER A 124 17.16 9.83 -19.51
C SER A 124 16.30 8.56 -19.52
N LEU A 125 16.20 7.86 -20.67
CA LEU A 125 15.43 6.63 -20.82
C LEU A 125 16.25 5.35 -20.71
N VAL A 126 17.58 5.40 -20.89
CA VAL A 126 18.49 4.23 -21.00
C VAL A 126 18.22 3.11 -19.98
N ASN A 127 18.00 3.46 -18.71
CA ASN A 127 17.89 2.48 -17.64
C ASN A 127 16.44 2.02 -17.34
N TRP A 128 15.43 2.58 -18.03
CA TRP A 128 14.02 2.32 -17.68
C TRP A 128 13.57 0.91 -18.02
N GLY A 129 14.07 0.32 -19.11
CA GLY A 129 13.80 -1.08 -19.44
C GLY A 129 14.20 -2.03 -18.31
N GLU A 130 15.43 -1.91 -17.82
CA GLU A 130 15.95 -2.71 -16.70
C GLU A 130 15.21 -2.41 -15.39
N TYR A 131 14.91 -1.13 -15.12
CA TYR A 131 14.16 -0.73 -13.94
C TYR A 131 12.76 -1.36 -13.90
N VAL A 132 12.02 -1.29 -15.01
CA VAL A 132 10.68 -1.87 -15.15
C VAL A 132 10.73 -3.39 -15.00
N ALA A 133 11.71 -4.06 -15.62
CA ALA A 133 11.91 -5.50 -15.48
C ALA A 133 12.19 -5.89 -14.02
N ALA A 134 13.04 -5.13 -13.33
CA ALA A 134 13.33 -5.35 -11.91
C ALA A 134 12.09 -5.15 -11.02
N GLN A 135 11.27 -4.13 -11.30
CA GLN A 135 10.02 -3.92 -10.56
C GLN A 135 9.00 -5.03 -10.82
N ARG A 136 8.90 -5.52 -12.06
CA ARG A 136 8.06 -6.68 -12.39
C ARG A 136 8.44 -7.91 -11.56
N LYS A 137 9.73 -8.25 -11.51
CA LYS A 137 10.24 -9.35 -10.69
C LYS A 137 9.97 -9.15 -9.20
N ASN A 138 9.99 -7.92 -8.70
CA ASN A 138 9.65 -7.63 -7.31
C ASN A 138 8.15 -7.83 -7.03
N LEU A 139 7.27 -7.48 -7.97
CA LEU A 139 5.84 -7.70 -7.85
C LEU A 139 5.49 -9.20 -7.87
N GLU A 140 6.13 -9.96 -8.75
CA GLU A 140 5.96 -11.42 -8.86
C GLU A 140 6.21 -12.16 -7.53
N LYS A 141 7.08 -11.63 -6.67
CA LYS A 141 7.30 -12.19 -5.32
C LYS A 141 6.05 -12.07 -4.44
N TYR A 142 5.38 -10.92 -4.48
CA TYR A 142 4.13 -10.71 -3.73
C TYR A 142 2.98 -11.51 -4.35
N GLU A 143 2.88 -11.52 -5.67
CA GLU A 143 1.87 -12.31 -6.39
C GLU A 143 2.01 -13.80 -6.07
N GLY A 144 3.22 -14.35 -6.12
CA GLY A 144 3.49 -15.74 -5.75
C GLY A 144 2.98 -16.08 -4.34
N THR A 145 3.28 -15.23 -3.34
CA THR A 145 2.74 -15.45 -1.99
C THR A 145 1.23 -15.42 -1.95
N SER A 146 0.58 -14.53 -2.71
CA SER A 146 -0.89 -14.42 -2.71
C SER A 146 -1.60 -15.55 -3.46
N PHE A 147 -1.06 -15.99 -4.60
CA PHE A 147 -1.71 -16.97 -5.49
C PHE A 147 -1.56 -18.41 -5.00
N PHE A 148 -0.47 -18.71 -4.29
CA PHE A 148 -0.20 -20.05 -3.77
C PHE A 148 -0.58 -20.22 -2.30
N SER A 149 -1.23 -19.22 -1.71
CA SER A 149 -1.72 -19.28 -0.34
C SER A 149 -3.02 -20.04 -0.22
N ASP A 150 -3.13 -20.93 0.77
CA ASP A 150 -4.38 -21.63 1.07
C ASP A 150 -5.40 -20.66 1.68
N VAL A 151 -6.51 -20.50 0.99
CA VAL A 151 -7.59 -19.59 1.37
C VAL A 151 -8.22 -20.01 2.70
N ASP A 152 -8.29 -21.31 2.96
CA ASP A 152 -9.02 -21.86 4.11
C ASP A 152 -8.09 -22.40 5.22
N CYS A 153 -6.78 -22.14 5.12
CA CYS A 153 -5.73 -22.47 6.10
C CYS A 153 -5.78 -23.94 6.61
N HIS A 154 -5.97 -24.88 5.69
CA HIS A 154 -5.96 -26.31 5.99
C HIS A 154 -4.53 -26.84 6.18
N ASP A 155 -3.54 -26.26 5.49
CA ASP A 155 -2.14 -26.67 5.58
C ASP A 155 -1.37 -25.90 6.68
N VAL A 156 -0.65 -26.64 7.51
CA VAL A 156 0.22 -26.11 8.57
C VAL A 156 1.49 -25.46 7.98
N ASN A 157 1.86 -25.81 6.75
CA ASN A 157 3.02 -25.29 6.02
C ASN A 157 2.68 -24.18 5.01
N ASP A 158 1.48 -23.62 5.08
CA ASP A 158 1.05 -22.54 4.19
C ASP A 158 1.82 -21.23 4.39
N TYR A 159 1.78 -20.33 3.40
CA TYR A 159 2.42 -19.02 3.48
C TYR A 159 1.84 -18.19 4.64
N LYS A 160 2.75 -17.68 5.47
CA LYS A 160 2.44 -16.72 6.54
C LYS A 160 2.10 -15.36 5.93
N LEU A 161 0.85 -15.21 5.51
CA LEU A 161 0.31 -13.94 5.06
C LEU A 161 -0.10 -13.08 6.27
N GLY A 162 0.31 -11.82 6.25
CA GLY A 162 -0.05 -10.84 7.26
C GLY A 162 -0.39 -9.47 6.67
N PHE A 163 -0.84 -8.57 7.55
CA PHE A 163 -1.08 -7.18 7.16
C PHE A 163 0.21 -6.45 6.73
N GLU A 164 1.37 -6.92 7.22
CA GLU A 164 2.69 -6.42 6.83
C GLU A 164 2.94 -6.59 5.31
N ASP A 165 2.49 -7.69 4.71
CA ASP A 165 2.62 -7.91 3.26
C ASP A 165 1.84 -6.87 2.47
N ARG A 166 0.64 -6.54 2.92
CA ARG A 166 -0.17 -5.46 2.34
C ARG A 166 0.50 -4.10 2.49
N GLN A 167 1.10 -3.81 3.66
CA GLN A 167 1.84 -2.56 3.85
C GLN A 167 3.05 -2.47 2.92
N ASN A 168 3.78 -3.56 2.75
CA ASN A 168 4.93 -3.65 1.85
C ASN A 168 4.51 -3.49 0.38
N LEU A 169 3.42 -4.12 -0.03
CA LEU A 169 2.86 -3.95 -1.37
C LEU A 169 2.36 -2.52 -1.61
N GLN A 170 1.77 -1.86 -0.61
CA GLN A 170 1.37 -0.46 -0.70
C GLN A 170 2.58 0.48 -0.80
N ARG A 171 3.68 0.21 -0.07
CA ARG A 171 4.95 0.94 -0.22
C ARG A 171 5.52 0.76 -1.63
N PHE A 172 5.49 -0.47 -2.14
CA PHE A 172 5.90 -0.79 -3.50
C PHE A 172 5.05 -0.05 -4.55
N ARG A 173 3.72 -0.04 -4.41
CA ARG A 173 2.83 0.74 -5.28
C ARG A 173 3.14 2.23 -5.26
N ARG A 174 3.39 2.83 -4.10
CA ARG A 174 3.81 4.24 -4.00
C ARG A 174 5.11 4.52 -4.75
N LYS A 175 6.06 3.59 -4.72
CA LYS A 175 7.29 3.68 -5.52
C LYS A 175 6.98 3.68 -7.03
N LEU A 176 6.08 2.81 -7.49
CA LEU A 176 5.67 2.78 -8.90
C LEU A 176 4.97 4.07 -9.34
N ILE A 177 4.09 4.64 -8.50
CA ILE A 177 3.44 5.94 -8.77
C ILE A 177 4.48 7.04 -8.97
N LYS A 178 5.50 7.10 -8.09
CA LYS A 178 6.60 8.07 -8.24
C LYS A 178 7.37 7.87 -9.53
N ALA A 179 7.63 6.62 -9.92
CA ALA A 179 8.32 6.31 -11.16
C ALA A 179 7.50 6.73 -12.40
N THR A 180 6.19 6.48 -12.40
CA THR A 180 5.29 6.95 -13.47
C THR A 180 5.30 8.48 -13.56
N ALA A 181 5.23 9.19 -12.43
CA ALA A 181 5.28 10.64 -12.42
C ALA A 181 6.61 11.21 -12.94
N ILE A 182 7.73 10.45 -12.85
CA ILE A 182 9.00 10.82 -13.47
C ILE A 182 8.93 10.65 -14.99
N ILE A 183 8.38 9.53 -15.47
CA ILE A 183 8.18 9.30 -16.92
C ILE A 183 7.21 10.31 -17.53
N ASP A 184 6.10 10.63 -16.85
CA ASP A 184 5.16 11.67 -17.31
C ASP A 184 5.88 13.02 -17.51
N ALA A 185 6.78 13.36 -16.58
CA ALA A 185 7.60 14.56 -16.68
C ALA A 185 8.61 14.49 -17.83
N ALA A 186 9.12 13.30 -18.16
CA ALA A 186 10.02 13.05 -19.29
C ALA A 186 9.29 13.12 -20.64
N ILE A 187 8.06 12.63 -20.73
CA ILE A 187 7.18 12.77 -21.91
C ILE A 187 6.89 14.25 -22.17
N LEU A 188 6.45 14.98 -21.13
CA LEU A 188 6.19 16.42 -21.24
C LEU A 188 7.44 17.21 -21.66
N LEU A 189 8.62 16.81 -21.17
CA LEU A 189 9.88 17.41 -21.58
C LEU A 189 10.17 17.16 -23.06
N GLY A 190 9.93 15.93 -23.55
CA GLY A 190 10.06 15.58 -24.97
C GLY A 190 9.12 16.40 -25.87
N GLU A 191 7.86 16.53 -25.49
CA GLU A 191 6.86 17.34 -26.22
C GLU A 191 7.28 18.82 -26.28
N LYS A 192 7.72 19.38 -25.14
CA LYS A 192 8.22 20.77 -25.08
C LYS A 192 9.49 20.93 -25.90
N MET A 193 10.36 19.91 -25.92
CA MET A 193 11.55 19.91 -26.76
C MET A 193 11.19 19.87 -28.25
N LYS A 194 10.19 19.09 -28.66
CA LYS A 194 9.69 19.05 -30.05
C LYS A 194 9.33 20.46 -30.53
N GLY A 195 8.47 21.14 -29.76
CA GLY A 195 8.08 22.51 -30.08
C GLY A 195 9.23 23.52 -29.98
N PHE A 196 10.27 23.27 -29.17
CA PHE A 196 11.47 24.11 -29.17
C PHE A 196 12.27 23.94 -30.46
N MET A 197 12.52 22.70 -30.88
CA MET A 197 13.30 22.39 -32.07
C MET A 197 12.64 22.97 -33.33
N GLU A 198 11.32 22.83 -33.47
CA GLU A 198 10.55 23.42 -34.57
C GLU A 198 10.66 24.96 -34.65
N ARG A 199 10.80 25.64 -33.51
CA ARG A 199 10.88 27.12 -33.44
C ARG A 199 12.29 27.69 -33.61
N VAL A 200 13.31 26.86 -33.40
CA VAL A 200 14.71 27.28 -33.29
C VAL A 200 15.60 26.66 -34.37
N ALA A 201 15.08 25.69 -35.14
CA ALA A 201 15.76 25.12 -36.30
C ALA A 201 16.40 26.24 -37.16
N PRO A 202 17.73 26.21 -37.36
CA PRO A 202 18.42 27.23 -38.14
C PRO A 202 17.88 27.30 -39.56
N ALA A 203 17.75 28.51 -40.11
CA ALA A 203 17.45 28.68 -41.52
C ALA A 203 18.55 28.01 -42.37
N GLY A 204 18.18 27.07 -43.22
CA GLY A 204 19.11 26.29 -44.04
C GLY A 204 19.68 25.04 -43.37
N LEU A 205 19.10 24.58 -42.24
CA LEU A 205 19.37 23.23 -41.76
C LEU A 205 18.96 22.21 -42.83
N ASP A 206 19.84 21.24 -43.08
CA ASP A 206 19.58 20.17 -44.03
C ASP A 206 18.30 19.41 -43.66
N ILE A 207 17.43 19.17 -44.65
CA ILE A 207 16.10 18.59 -44.43
C ILE A 207 16.21 17.17 -43.87
N THR A 208 17.19 16.39 -44.31
CA THR A 208 17.42 15.03 -43.81
C THR A 208 17.86 15.05 -42.35
N ILE A 209 18.69 16.02 -41.94
CA ILE A 209 19.05 16.20 -40.52
C ILE A 209 17.83 16.57 -39.69
N GLN A 210 16.98 17.47 -40.19
CA GLN A 210 15.75 17.88 -39.50
C GLN A 210 14.77 16.70 -39.33
N GLU A 211 14.58 15.90 -40.38
CA GLU A 211 13.78 14.67 -40.34
C GLU A 211 14.35 13.65 -39.36
N THR A 212 15.68 13.44 -39.36
CA THR A 212 16.35 12.52 -38.44
C THR A 212 16.13 12.93 -36.97
N ILE A 213 16.30 14.21 -36.66
CA ILE A 213 16.03 14.76 -35.32
C ILE A 213 14.56 14.56 -34.93
N GLY A 214 13.64 14.76 -35.88
CA GLY A 214 12.20 14.52 -35.67
C GLY A 214 11.90 13.06 -35.33
N LEU A 215 12.47 12.13 -36.09
CA LEU A 215 12.32 10.69 -35.87
C LEU A 215 12.89 10.25 -34.52
N GLU A 216 14.11 10.68 -34.17
CA GLU A 216 14.71 10.34 -32.86
C GLU A 216 13.85 10.81 -31.68
N LEU A 217 13.18 11.95 -31.83
CA LEU A 217 12.30 12.47 -30.78
C LEU A 217 10.96 11.72 -30.70
N GLU A 218 10.43 11.29 -31.84
CA GLU A 218 9.24 10.44 -31.90
C GLU A 218 9.50 9.05 -31.31
N ASP A 219 10.69 8.49 -31.57
CA ASP A 219 11.16 7.26 -30.96
C ASP A 219 11.30 7.40 -29.45
N TYR A 220 11.92 8.49 -28.97
CA TYR A 220 12.01 8.82 -27.54
C TYR A 220 10.63 8.90 -26.88
N LEU A 221 9.67 9.61 -27.50
CA LEU A 221 8.31 9.73 -26.97
C LEU A 221 7.60 8.38 -26.93
N SER A 222 7.78 7.56 -27.97
CA SER A 222 7.20 6.21 -28.04
C SER A 222 7.78 5.29 -26.95
N GLU A 223 9.09 5.32 -26.74
CA GLU A 223 9.77 4.57 -25.68
C GLU A 223 9.33 5.01 -24.27
N ALA A 224 9.24 6.32 -24.04
CA ALA A 224 8.75 6.86 -22.77
C ALA A 224 7.30 6.43 -22.49
N ASN A 225 6.42 6.51 -23.50
CA ASN A 225 5.02 6.05 -23.38
C ASN A 225 4.95 4.54 -23.12
N TYR A 226 5.77 3.73 -23.77
CA TYR A 226 5.85 2.29 -23.51
C TYR A 226 6.20 2.00 -22.04
N HIS A 227 7.21 2.67 -21.49
CA HIS A 227 7.57 2.52 -20.08
C HIS A 227 6.47 3.01 -19.13
N ARG A 228 5.77 4.09 -19.49
CA ARG A 228 4.62 4.60 -18.75
C ARG A 228 3.53 3.53 -18.61
N GLU A 229 3.11 2.94 -19.72
CA GLU A 229 2.07 1.90 -19.75
C GLU A 229 2.49 0.66 -18.97
N CYS A 230 3.76 0.25 -19.07
CA CYS A 230 4.29 -0.84 -18.25
C CYS A 230 4.18 -0.55 -16.75
N LEU A 231 4.51 0.67 -16.32
CA LEU A 231 4.42 1.06 -14.91
C LEU A 231 2.97 1.13 -14.43
N ILE A 232 2.06 1.64 -15.24
CA ILE A 232 0.61 1.66 -14.94
C ILE A 232 0.08 0.22 -14.79
N GLY A 233 0.45 -0.68 -15.70
CA GLY A 233 0.09 -2.09 -15.59
C GLY A 233 0.62 -2.74 -14.31
N LEU A 234 1.86 -2.46 -13.92
CA LEU A 234 2.41 -2.93 -12.63
C LEU A 234 1.70 -2.33 -11.42
N GLN A 235 1.27 -1.07 -11.49
CA GLN A 235 0.49 -0.44 -10.42
C GLN A 235 -0.88 -1.10 -10.25
N GLN A 236 -1.57 -1.38 -11.37
CA GLN A 236 -2.87 -2.02 -11.34
C GLN A 236 -2.76 -3.43 -10.76
N ARG A 237 -1.80 -4.23 -11.24
CA ARG A 237 -1.52 -5.56 -10.68
C ARG A 237 -1.24 -5.50 -9.18
N ALA A 238 -0.46 -4.53 -8.70
CA ALA A 238 -0.22 -4.36 -7.27
C ALA A 238 -1.50 -4.04 -6.47
N VAL A 239 -2.48 -3.34 -7.05
CA VAL A 239 -3.80 -3.12 -6.43
C VAL A 239 -4.60 -4.42 -6.38
N ASP A 240 -4.61 -5.17 -7.47
CA ASP A 240 -5.35 -6.43 -7.57
C ASP A 240 -4.79 -7.46 -6.58
N THR A 241 -3.46 -7.61 -6.51
CA THR A 241 -2.78 -8.46 -5.52
C THR A 241 -3.07 -8.01 -4.08
N ALA A 242 -3.09 -6.70 -3.81
CA ALA A 242 -3.39 -6.20 -2.46
C ALA A 242 -4.85 -6.47 -2.04
N THR A 243 -5.76 -6.50 -3.01
CA THR A 243 -7.17 -6.81 -2.80
C THR A 243 -7.33 -8.30 -2.52
N LEU A 244 -6.73 -9.16 -3.35
CA LEU A 244 -6.72 -10.60 -3.13
C LEU A 244 -6.13 -10.98 -1.76
N LEU A 245 -5.01 -10.37 -1.37
CA LEU A 245 -4.41 -10.58 -0.05
C LEU A 245 -5.37 -10.20 1.09
N LEU A 246 -6.14 -9.13 0.94
CA LEU A 246 -7.14 -8.75 1.93
C LEU A 246 -8.24 -9.78 2.04
N ASP A 247 -8.76 -10.23 0.89
CA ASP A 247 -9.86 -11.19 0.84
C ASP A 247 -9.45 -12.52 1.48
N ILE A 248 -8.23 -13.00 1.22
CA ILE A 248 -7.66 -14.18 1.88
C ILE A 248 -7.56 -13.96 3.39
N LEU A 249 -7.01 -12.83 3.85
CA LEU A 249 -6.88 -12.53 5.27
C LEU A 249 -8.24 -12.47 5.98
N GLN A 250 -9.25 -11.84 5.36
CA GLN A 250 -10.61 -11.77 5.88
C GLN A 250 -11.26 -13.15 5.97
N ARG A 251 -11.05 -13.99 4.95
CA ARG A 251 -11.56 -15.36 4.91
C ARG A 251 -10.94 -16.22 6.02
N ARG A 252 -9.63 -16.17 6.20
CA ARG A 252 -8.92 -16.87 7.29
C ARG A 252 -9.41 -16.42 8.66
N GLN A 253 -9.61 -15.11 8.87
CA GLN A 253 -10.17 -14.58 10.11
C GLN A 253 -11.61 -15.07 10.34
N GLY A 254 -12.43 -15.11 9.28
CA GLY A 254 -13.80 -15.63 9.37
C GLY A 254 -13.83 -17.12 9.75
N ASN A 255 -12.99 -17.93 9.12
CA ASN A 255 -12.91 -19.37 9.39
C ASN A 255 -12.41 -19.66 10.81
N THR A 256 -11.39 -18.95 11.30
CA THR A 256 -10.89 -19.09 12.68
C THR A 256 -11.97 -18.72 13.70
N SER A 257 -12.71 -17.62 13.47
CA SER A 257 -13.84 -17.23 14.30
C SER A 257 -14.93 -18.30 14.32
N LEU A 258 -15.29 -18.86 13.16
CA LEU A 258 -16.30 -19.92 13.06
C LEU A 258 -15.85 -21.19 13.77
N ARG A 259 -14.60 -21.62 13.57
CA ARG A 259 -14.03 -22.79 14.26
C ARG A 259 -14.03 -22.60 15.78
N SER A 260 -13.72 -21.40 16.27
CA SER A 260 -13.77 -21.10 17.71
C SER A 260 -15.21 -21.14 18.24
N ALA A 261 -16.20 -20.68 17.48
CA ALA A 261 -17.61 -20.75 17.87
C ALA A 261 -18.12 -22.20 17.94
N VAL A 262 -17.77 -23.03 16.95
CA VAL A 262 -18.12 -24.47 16.95
C VAL A 262 -17.43 -25.21 18.09
N ALA A 263 -16.15 -24.92 18.36
CA ALA A 263 -15.43 -25.52 19.49
C ALA A 263 -16.06 -25.14 20.84
N ASN A 264 -16.47 -23.88 21.01
CA ASN A 264 -17.20 -23.43 22.20
C ASN A 264 -18.55 -24.16 22.34
N GLU A 265 -19.30 -24.30 21.25
CA GLU A 265 -20.57 -25.03 21.26
C GLU A 265 -20.38 -26.51 21.64
N ALA A 266 -19.37 -27.17 21.07
CA ALA A 266 -19.02 -28.55 21.41
C ALA A 266 -18.60 -28.70 22.88
N ALA A 267 -17.79 -27.78 23.42
CA ALA A 267 -17.40 -27.77 24.83
C ALA A 267 -18.63 -27.64 25.76
N VAL A 268 -19.58 -26.77 25.41
CA VAL A 268 -20.85 -26.64 26.14
C VAL A 268 -21.66 -27.93 26.09
N ARG A 269 -21.77 -28.57 24.92
CA ARG A 269 -22.46 -29.87 24.77
C ARG A 269 -21.82 -30.99 25.59
N THR A 270 -20.49 -31.13 25.55
CA THR A 270 -19.79 -32.16 26.32
C THR A 270 -19.96 -31.95 27.82
N MET A 271 -19.92 -30.70 28.30
CA MET A 271 -20.20 -30.39 29.70
C MET A 271 -21.64 -30.72 30.10
N MET A 272 -22.62 -30.41 29.25
CA MET A 272 -24.02 -30.79 29.47
C MET A 272 -24.17 -32.32 29.56
N ASN A 273 -23.51 -33.06 28.68
CA ASN A 273 -23.52 -34.52 28.71
C ASN A 273 -22.87 -35.07 29.99
N ILE A 274 -21.74 -34.52 30.46
CA ILE A 274 -21.10 -34.93 31.73
C ILE A 274 -22.03 -34.65 32.92
N ALA A 275 -22.71 -33.50 32.94
CA ALA A 275 -23.65 -33.16 34.00
C ALA A 275 -24.85 -34.12 34.05
N VAL A 276 -25.38 -34.52 32.88
CA VAL A 276 -26.47 -35.50 32.76
C VAL A 276 -25.99 -36.93 33.03
N MET A 277 -24.76 -37.29 32.64
CA MET A 277 -24.18 -38.62 32.90
C MET A 277 -23.86 -38.82 34.40
N GLY A 278 -23.43 -37.75 35.10
CA GLY A 278 -23.31 -37.74 36.56
C GLY A 278 -24.66 -37.92 37.29
N GLU A 279 -25.77 -37.85 36.55
CA GLU A 279 -27.12 -38.13 37.02
C GLU A 279 -27.50 -39.62 36.90
N MET A 280 -26.78 -40.42 36.09
CA MET A 280 -27.05 -41.86 35.91
C MET A 280 -26.35 -42.76 36.95
N GLU A 281 -25.35 -42.26 37.68
CA GLU A 281 -24.59 -43.04 38.66
C GLU A 281 -25.17 -42.99 40.09
N HIS A 282 -26.19 -42.16 40.36
CA HIS A 282 -26.79 -42.07 41.69
C HIS A 282 -28.31 -42.14 41.63
N GLU A 283 -28.84 -43.21 42.21
CA GLU A 283 -30.24 -43.64 42.25
C GLU A 283 -31.34 -42.57 42.07
N VAL A 284 -32.25 -42.99 41.20
CA VAL A 284 -33.51 -42.41 40.76
C VAL A 284 -34.41 -41.96 41.93
N GLU A 285 -35.13 -40.87 41.67
CA GLU A 285 -36.42 -40.45 42.25
C GLU A 285 -36.53 -39.38 43.36
N LYS A 286 -35.49 -38.98 44.10
CA LYS A 286 -35.64 -37.89 45.11
C LYS A 286 -34.77 -36.64 44.94
N LYS A 287 -33.84 -36.61 43.97
CA LYS A 287 -32.88 -35.50 43.78
C LYS A 287 -33.12 -34.59 42.56
N THR A 288 -34.19 -34.80 41.80
CA THR A 288 -34.48 -34.01 40.59
C THR A 288 -34.51 -32.49 40.85
N ALA A 289 -35.05 -32.04 41.99
CA ALA A 289 -35.12 -30.61 42.30
C ALA A 289 -33.77 -29.96 42.68
N VAL A 290 -32.87 -30.69 43.35
CA VAL A 290 -31.55 -30.18 43.74
C VAL A 290 -30.60 -30.21 42.54
N ASN A 291 -30.72 -31.24 41.71
CA ASN A 291 -29.90 -31.41 40.51
C ASN A 291 -30.27 -30.40 39.41
N ILE A 292 -31.56 -30.15 39.17
CA ILE A 292 -32.00 -29.10 38.22
C ILE A 292 -31.54 -27.71 38.67
N ARG A 293 -31.55 -27.43 39.99
CA ARG A 293 -31.03 -26.17 40.54
C ARG A 293 -29.52 -26.02 40.38
N ALA A 294 -28.76 -27.09 40.58
CA ALA A 294 -27.31 -27.09 40.35
C ALA A 294 -26.98 -26.91 38.86
N LEU A 295 -27.69 -27.60 37.95
CA LEU A 295 -27.54 -27.45 36.50
C LEU A 295 -27.89 -26.03 36.04
N THR A 296 -28.98 -25.46 36.55
CA THR A 296 -29.38 -24.07 36.26
C THR A 296 -28.34 -23.09 36.78
N PHE A 297 -27.76 -23.32 37.96
CA PHE A 297 -26.71 -22.47 38.52
C PHE A 297 -25.41 -22.51 37.70
N VAL A 298 -24.98 -23.69 37.26
CA VAL A 298 -23.81 -23.83 36.37
C VAL A 298 -24.08 -23.15 35.03
N ALA A 299 -25.26 -23.36 34.44
CA ALA A 299 -25.64 -22.73 33.17
C ALA A 299 -25.72 -21.19 33.27
N THR A 300 -26.23 -20.63 34.37
CA THR A 300 -26.38 -19.17 34.53
C THR A 300 -25.07 -18.45 34.81
N LEU A 301 -24.07 -19.15 35.36
CA LEU A 301 -22.69 -18.69 35.47
C LEU A 301 -21.94 -18.77 34.14
N TYR A 302 -22.12 -19.85 33.39
CA TYR A 302 -21.34 -20.12 32.18
C TYR A 302 -21.87 -19.41 30.94
N LEU A 303 -23.20 -19.27 30.78
CA LEU A 303 -23.81 -18.62 29.62
C LEU A 303 -23.28 -17.19 29.36
N PRO A 304 -23.25 -16.29 30.37
CA PRO A 304 -22.66 -14.97 30.17
C PRO A 304 -21.15 -15.06 29.89
N ALA A 305 -20.42 -15.95 30.57
CA ALA A 305 -19.00 -16.15 30.34
C ALA A 305 -18.69 -16.63 28.91
N SER A 306 -19.48 -17.55 28.37
CA SER A 306 -19.36 -18.07 27.00
C SER A 306 -19.71 -17.03 25.94
N LEU A 307 -20.75 -16.22 26.18
CA LEU A 307 -21.11 -15.11 25.29
C LEU A 307 -20.00 -14.06 25.26
N LEU A 308 -19.48 -13.68 26.43
CA LEU A 308 -18.37 -12.74 26.54
C LEU A 308 -17.09 -13.32 25.91
N ALA A 309 -16.79 -14.59 26.16
CA ALA A 309 -15.64 -15.26 25.55
C ALA A 309 -15.78 -15.29 24.02
N GLY A 310 -16.97 -15.53 23.47
CA GLY A 310 -17.21 -15.47 22.03
C GLY A 310 -16.96 -14.08 21.43
N ILE A 311 -17.42 -13.02 22.12
CA ILE A 311 -17.24 -11.62 21.68
C ILE A 311 -15.77 -11.17 21.78
N PHE A 312 -15.07 -11.58 22.84
CA PHE A 312 -13.70 -11.15 23.13
C PHE A 312 -12.61 -12.11 22.62
N SER A 313 -12.96 -13.31 22.15
CA SER A 313 -12.02 -14.35 21.64
C SER A 313 -11.06 -13.80 20.59
N SER A 314 -11.55 -12.93 19.71
CA SER A 314 -10.76 -12.31 18.63
C SER A 314 -9.81 -11.19 19.09
N GLN A 315 -10.03 -10.59 20.27
CA GLN A 315 -9.28 -9.43 20.76
C GLN A 315 -8.23 -9.78 21.84
N LEU A 316 -8.20 -11.03 22.32
CA LEU A 316 -7.35 -11.47 23.44
C LEU A 316 -6.01 -12.09 23.02
N LEU A 317 -5.85 -12.42 21.73
CA LEU A 317 -4.62 -13.00 21.19
C LEU A 317 -3.84 -11.93 20.42
N ILE A 318 -2.70 -11.50 20.97
CA ILE A 318 -1.70 -10.72 20.23
C ILE A 318 -0.55 -11.67 19.94
N ASP A 319 -0.32 -11.95 18.66
CA ASP A 319 0.79 -12.79 18.23
C ASP A 319 2.10 -11.98 18.32
N ASN A 320 2.98 -12.37 19.26
CA ASN A 320 4.28 -11.74 19.42
C ASN A 320 5.29 -12.43 18.50
N LYS A 321 6.23 -11.67 17.91
CA LYS A 321 7.12 -12.10 16.82
C LYS A 321 8.07 -13.27 17.14
N GLU A 322 8.02 -13.85 18.33
CA GLU A 322 8.88 -14.95 18.80
C GLU A 322 8.14 -16.27 19.07
N GLY A 323 6.89 -16.43 18.63
CA GLY A 323 6.20 -17.73 18.68
C GLY A 323 5.79 -18.18 20.09
N THR A 324 5.79 -17.28 21.06
CA THR A 324 5.17 -17.49 22.37
C THR A 324 3.84 -16.76 22.40
N MET A 325 2.75 -17.50 22.61
CA MET A 325 1.41 -16.94 22.80
C MET A 325 1.41 -16.07 24.06
N ALA A 326 1.54 -14.75 23.89
CA ALA A 326 1.46 -13.80 24.99
C ALA A 326 0.01 -13.36 25.18
N VAL A 327 -0.47 -13.51 26.41
CA VAL A 327 -1.80 -13.07 26.84
C VAL A 327 -1.88 -11.54 26.73
N SER A 328 -2.90 -11.03 26.03
CA SER A 328 -3.11 -9.59 25.86
C SER A 328 -3.23 -8.86 27.22
N PRO A 329 -2.54 -7.70 27.43
CA PRO A 329 -2.64 -6.92 28.66
C PRO A 329 -4.05 -6.41 28.98
N GLU A 330 -4.96 -6.48 28.01
CA GLU A 330 -6.34 -6.01 28.09
C GLU A 330 -7.31 -7.03 28.72
N LEU A 331 -6.81 -8.19 29.19
CA LEU A 331 -7.62 -9.26 29.77
C LEU A 331 -8.40 -8.82 31.03
N TRP A 332 -7.95 -7.76 31.71
CA TRP A 332 -8.68 -7.20 32.84
C TRP A 332 -10.06 -6.63 32.42
N LYS A 333 -10.21 -6.13 31.18
CA LYS A 333 -11.50 -5.62 30.66
C LYS A 333 -12.54 -6.74 30.56
N PHE A 334 -12.10 -7.96 30.22
CA PHE A 334 -12.96 -9.15 30.21
C PHE A 334 -13.51 -9.43 31.61
N ILE A 335 -12.66 -9.40 32.64
CA ILE A 335 -13.07 -9.63 34.05
C ILE A 335 -14.06 -8.56 34.51
N VAL A 336 -13.80 -7.28 34.18
CA VAL A 336 -14.65 -6.14 34.58
C VAL A 336 -16.04 -6.19 33.95
N VAL A 337 -16.20 -6.71 32.74
CA VAL A 337 -17.52 -6.86 32.10
C VAL A 337 -18.21 -8.17 32.53
N LEU A 338 -17.44 -9.22 32.81
CA LEU A 338 -17.96 -10.52 33.19
C LEU A 338 -18.66 -10.52 34.56
N ILE A 339 -18.03 -9.93 35.58
CA ILE A 339 -18.55 -9.89 36.96
C ILE A 339 -19.96 -9.26 37.03
N PRO A 340 -20.20 -8.04 36.49
CA PRO A 340 -21.53 -7.44 36.52
C PRO A 340 -22.54 -8.22 35.68
N MET A 341 -22.11 -8.84 34.58
CA MET A 341 -23.01 -9.66 33.76
C MET A 341 -23.48 -10.92 34.50
N ILE A 342 -22.59 -11.60 35.24
CA ILE A 342 -22.94 -12.71 36.13
C ILE A 342 -23.87 -12.25 37.27
N ALA A 343 -23.63 -11.06 37.84
CA ALA A 343 -24.50 -10.51 38.88
C ALA A 343 -25.92 -10.25 38.37
N VAL A 344 -26.06 -9.72 37.15
CA VAL A 344 -27.35 -9.48 36.50
C VAL A 344 -28.06 -10.79 36.17
N THR A 345 -27.35 -11.80 35.64
CA THR A 345 -27.97 -13.10 35.33
C THR A 345 -28.44 -13.81 36.59
N LEU A 346 -27.67 -13.78 37.68
CA LEU A 346 -28.09 -14.31 38.98
C LEU A 346 -29.30 -13.56 39.55
N ALA A 347 -29.33 -12.24 39.47
CA ALA A 347 -30.46 -11.43 39.94
C ALA A 347 -31.76 -11.77 39.19
N LEU A 348 -31.70 -11.93 37.87
CA LEU A 348 -32.86 -12.34 37.04
C LEU A 348 -33.37 -13.72 37.44
N VAL A 349 -32.47 -14.67 37.68
CA VAL A 349 -32.84 -16.04 38.09
C VAL A 349 -33.50 -16.06 39.45
N LEU A 350 -32.96 -15.33 40.43
CA LEU A 350 -33.54 -15.21 41.76
C LEU A 350 -34.91 -14.50 41.73
N ALA A 351 -35.04 -13.44 40.93
CA ALA A 351 -36.31 -12.75 40.72
C ALA A 351 -37.35 -13.70 40.12
N PHE A 352 -37.00 -14.46 39.08
CA PHE A 352 -37.89 -15.43 38.45
C PHE A 352 -38.31 -16.53 39.43
N GLN A 353 -37.37 -17.08 40.21
CA GLN A 353 -37.68 -18.07 41.25
C GLN A 353 -38.62 -17.52 42.33
N SER A 354 -38.43 -16.27 42.75
CA SER A 354 -39.27 -15.63 43.76
C SER A 354 -40.71 -15.40 43.27
N ILE A 355 -40.87 -15.01 41.99
CA ILE A 355 -42.18 -14.81 41.37
C ILE A 355 -42.91 -16.15 41.25
N TRP A 356 -42.23 -17.19 40.78
CA TRP A 356 -42.79 -18.53 40.65
C TRP A 356 -43.17 -19.16 41.99
N ALA A 357 -42.37 -18.93 43.04
CA ALA A 357 -42.70 -19.37 44.40
C ALA A 357 -43.93 -18.65 44.96
N ARG A 358 -44.10 -17.36 44.63
CA ARG A 358 -45.26 -16.55 45.05
C ARG A 358 -46.54 -16.98 44.35
N ASP A 359 -46.45 -17.30 43.07
CA ASP A 359 -47.57 -17.79 42.25
C ASP A 359 -48.07 -19.17 42.72
N LYS A 360 -47.14 -20.07 43.05
CA LYS A 360 -47.48 -21.39 43.62
C LYS A 360 -48.13 -21.31 45.00
N HIS A 361 -47.77 -20.30 45.80
CA HIS A 361 -48.39 -20.07 47.10
C HIS A 361 -49.81 -19.49 46.96
N MET A 362 -50.07 -18.67 45.94
CA MET A 362 -51.41 -18.16 45.63
C MET A 362 -52.34 -19.28 45.15
N ASN A 363 -51.90 -20.13 44.23
CA ASN A 363 -52.73 -21.24 43.72
C ASN A 363 -53.10 -22.27 44.80
N ARG A 364 -52.22 -22.51 45.79
CA ARG A 364 -52.53 -23.37 46.94
C ARG A 364 -53.55 -22.76 47.91
N LEU A 365 -53.59 -21.43 48.00
CA LEU A 365 -54.59 -20.74 48.83
C LEU A 365 -55.97 -20.73 48.16
N ASP A 366 -56.03 -20.74 46.83
CA ASP A 366 -57.28 -20.85 46.07
C ASP A 366 -57.82 -22.30 46.08
N GLU A 367 -56.97 -23.33 45.91
CA GLU A 367 -57.38 -24.75 46.07
C GLU A 367 -57.91 -25.04 47.48
N GLY A 368 -57.25 -24.52 48.52
CA GLY A 368 -57.72 -24.66 49.90
C GLY A 368 -59.03 -23.91 50.20
N ARG A 369 -59.37 -22.89 49.40
CA ARG A 369 -60.65 -22.16 49.49
C ARG A 369 -61.78 -22.89 48.79
N GLU A 370 -61.51 -23.59 47.69
CA GLU A 370 -62.47 -24.48 47.03
C GLU A 370 -62.82 -25.68 47.93
N GLU A 371 -61.84 -26.33 48.56
CA GLU A 371 -62.10 -27.45 49.49
C GLU A 371 -62.89 -27.02 50.73
N ALA A 372 -62.63 -25.83 51.27
CA ALA A 372 -63.40 -25.28 52.39
C ALA A 372 -64.83 -24.86 52.00
N GLY A 373 -65.05 -24.47 50.74
CA GLY A 373 -66.37 -24.14 50.21
C GLY A 373 -67.28 -25.37 50.00
N VAL A 374 -66.71 -26.52 49.65
CA VAL A 374 -67.46 -27.78 49.45
C VAL A 374 -67.92 -28.40 50.78
N LEU A 375 -67.18 -28.20 51.87
CA LEU A 375 -67.53 -28.72 53.20
C LEU A 375 -68.60 -27.89 53.95
N ALA A 376 -68.88 -26.65 53.50
CA ALA A 376 -69.88 -25.77 54.12
C ALA A 376 -71.28 -25.87 53.47
N GLY A 377 -71.45 -26.69 52.42
CA GLY A 377 -72.69 -26.82 51.65
C GLY A 377 -73.39 -28.19 51.71
N ALA A 378 -73.00 -29.06 52.64
CA ALA A 378 -73.58 -30.39 52.85
C ALA A 378 -74.53 -30.45 54.06
#